data_AF-A0A516Q0A9-F1
#
_entry.id   AF-A0A516Q0A9-F1
#
_cell.length_a   1.000
_cell.length_b   1.000
_cell.length_c   1.000
_cell.angle_alpha   90.00
_cell.angle_beta   90.00
_cell.angle_gamma   90.00
#
_symmetry.space_group_name_H-M   'P 1'
#
loop_
_entity.id
_entity.type
_entity.pdbx_description
1 polymer ?
#
loop_
_entity_poly.entity_id
_entity_poly.type
_entity_poly.pdbx_seq_one_letter_code
_entity_poly.pdbx_strand_id
1 'polypeptide(L)'
;MIDTEAGSAWLLLATLIANERTRSLRPLMITGSTVAGGASTIEELAAFAADLEPALELRPEPAPESGVIELADNWSSRQWVRLTTRFFEAGKASVLICTRALLGEGWDARSANVLVDLTTATTPTAVVQTRGRALRLDPQRPDKVAHNWSVVCVTEDHPGGAADWNRFVRKHRGYLAVTDSGEIAVGVGRVDPGFSPYHRRPWLSSTPPTQPC
;
A
#
# COMPACT_ATOMS: atom_id res chain seq x y z
N MET A 1 22.74 -8.89 10.97
CA MET A 1 21.64 -9.85 11.15
C MET A 1 20.37 -9.04 10.94
N ILE A 2 19.64 -9.26 9.84
CA ILE A 2 18.38 -8.54 9.60
C ILE A 2 17.40 -9.08 10.65
N ASP A 3 16.81 -8.18 11.43
CA ASP A 3 15.76 -8.50 12.38
C ASP A 3 14.63 -9.25 11.65
N THR A 4 14.14 -10.34 12.25
CA THR A 4 13.08 -11.17 11.68
C THR A 4 11.77 -10.40 11.46
N GLU A 5 11.60 -9.27 12.16
CA GLU A 5 10.49 -8.32 12.03
C GLU A 5 10.71 -7.22 10.96
N ALA A 6 11.91 -7.13 10.37
CA ALA A 6 12.23 -6.05 9.43
C ALA A 6 11.31 -6.07 8.21
N GLY A 7 10.47 -5.03 8.09
CA GLY A 7 9.50 -4.88 6.99
C GLY A 7 8.15 -5.57 7.24
N SER A 8 7.85 -5.99 8.47
CA SER A 8 6.51 -6.51 8.82
C SER A 8 5.46 -5.40 8.76
N ALA A 9 4.19 -5.79 8.53
CA ALA A 9 3.07 -4.84 8.55
C ALA A 9 2.88 -4.23 9.95
N TRP A 10 3.21 -5.00 10.99
CA TRP A 10 3.22 -4.59 12.40
C TRP A 10 4.26 -3.50 12.67
N LEU A 11 5.51 -3.72 12.26
CA LEU A 11 6.58 -2.73 12.40
C LEU A 11 6.23 -1.43 11.64
N LEU A 12 5.66 -1.55 10.43
CA LEU A 12 5.20 -0.38 9.69
C LEU A 12 4.11 0.37 10.46
N LEU A 13 3.10 -0.33 10.97
CA LEU A 13 2.02 0.27 11.76
C LEU A 13 2.57 0.99 13.00
N ALA A 14 3.41 0.32 13.77
CA ALA A 14 4.05 0.88 14.97
C ALA A 14 4.88 2.13 14.61
N THR A 15 5.65 2.08 13.53
CA THR A 15 6.43 3.22 13.03
C THR A 15 5.55 4.41 12.68
N LEU A 16 4.41 4.19 12.01
CA LEU A 16 3.49 5.28 11.64
C LEU A 16 2.76 5.86 12.86
N ILE A 17 2.44 5.04 13.87
CA ILE A 17 1.82 5.50 15.11
C ILE A 17 2.83 6.29 15.97
N ALA A 18 4.07 5.83 16.04
CA ALA A 18 5.12 6.47 16.83
C ALA A 18 5.50 7.85 16.26
N ASN A 19 5.45 8.03 14.94
CA ASN A 19 5.81 9.29 14.29
C ASN A 19 4.65 10.31 14.30
N GLU A 20 4.91 11.50 14.85
CA GLU A 20 3.92 12.59 15.00
C GLU A 20 3.24 13.00 13.69
N ARG A 21 4.01 13.04 12.58
CA ARG A 21 3.50 13.47 11.27
C ARG A 21 2.49 12.48 10.70
N THR A 22 2.69 11.19 10.96
CA THR A 22 1.85 10.11 10.41
C THR A 22 0.78 9.64 11.39
N ARG A 23 0.95 9.88 12.69
CA ARG A 23 -0.05 9.55 13.72
C ARG A 23 -1.39 10.24 13.44
N SER A 24 -1.35 11.49 12.98
CA SER A 24 -2.54 12.26 12.60
C SER A 24 -3.33 11.64 11.42
N LEU A 25 -2.68 10.79 10.62
CA LEU A 25 -3.33 10.05 9.53
C LEU A 25 -4.10 8.82 10.03
N ARG A 26 -4.04 8.54 11.33
CA ARG A 26 -4.76 7.46 12.03
C ARG A 26 -4.55 6.11 11.32
N PRO A 27 -3.31 5.60 11.31
CA PRO A 27 -2.98 4.38 10.60
C PRO A 27 -3.78 3.19 11.15
N LEU A 28 -4.38 2.44 10.23
CA LEU A 28 -5.12 1.22 10.54
C LEU A 28 -4.53 0.08 9.71
N MET A 29 -4.21 -1.03 10.35
CA MET A 29 -3.76 -2.25 9.70
C MET A 29 -4.89 -3.27 9.69
N ILE A 30 -4.98 -4.02 8.59
CA ILE A 30 -5.82 -5.21 8.50
C ILE A 30 -4.92 -6.36 8.04
N THR A 31 -5.04 -7.51 8.68
CA THR A 31 -4.46 -8.79 8.24
C THR A 31 -5.57 -9.82 8.01
N GLY A 32 -5.22 -11.05 7.62
CA GLY A 32 -6.21 -12.11 7.41
C GLY A 32 -6.98 -12.52 8.68
N SER A 33 -6.51 -12.11 9.86
CA SER A 33 -7.08 -12.52 11.14
C SER A 33 -7.28 -11.37 12.13
N THR A 34 -6.93 -10.13 11.77
CA THR A 34 -6.97 -9.04 12.75
C THR A 34 -7.06 -7.64 12.15
N VAL A 35 -7.50 -6.70 12.97
CA VAL A 35 -7.39 -5.25 12.73
C VAL A 35 -6.59 -4.63 13.86
N ALA A 36 -5.63 -3.76 13.53
CA ALA A 36 -4.81 -3.10 14.54
C ALA A 36 -4.58 -1.63 14.22
N GLY A 37 -4.32 -0.82 15.24
CA GLY A 37 -4.13 0.63 15.11
C GLY A 37 -3.64 1.26 16.41
N GLY A 38 -3.49 2.58 16.42
CA GLY A 38 -3.25 3.30 17.66
C GLY A 38 -4.48 3.28 18.56
N ALA A 39 -4.28 3.38 19.88
CA ALA A 39 -5.35 3.27 20.89
C ALA A 39 -6.61 4.09 20.54
N SER A 40 -6.45 5.40 20.29
CA SER A 40 -7.58 6.29 19.96
C SER A 40 -8.28 5.94 18.63
N THR A 41 -7.57 5.31 17.68
CA THR A 41 -8.15 4.88 16.40
C THR A 41 -8.95 3.60 16.58
N ILE A 42 -8.44 2.65 17.38
CA ILE A 42 -9.15 1.42 17.69
C ILE A 42 -10.36 1.65 18.59
N GLU A 43 -10.24 2.52 19.59
CA GLU A 43 -11.38 2.93 20.43
C GLU A 43 -12.51 3.53 19.58
N GLU A 44 -12.19 4.45 18.66
CA GLU A 44 -13.20 5.04 17.77
C GLU A 44 -13.76 4.01 16.78
N LEU A 45 -12.94 3.09 16.26
CA LEU A 45 -13.41 2.01 15.40
C LEU A 45 -14.36 1.07 16.13
N ALA A 46 -14.05 0.70 17.37
CA ALA A 46 -14.90 -0.15 18.21
C ALA A 46 -16.25 0.52 18.49
N ALA A 47 -16.25 1.81 18.85
CA ALA A 47 -17.47 2.59 19.02
C ALA A 47 -18.29 2.68 17.71
N PHE A 48 -17.62 2.99 16.59
CA PHE A 48 -18.26 3.04 15.28
C PHE A 48 -18.87 1.70 14.86
N ALA A 49 -18.21 0.59 15.18
CA ALA A 49 -18.72 -0.75 14.93
C ALA A 49 -19.93 -1.07 15.82
N ALA A 50 -19.90 -0.72 17.10
CA ALA A 50 -21.01 -0.92 18.03
C ALA A 50 -22.26 -0.12 17.62
N ASP A 51 -22.11 1.09 17.09
CA ASP A 51 -23.23 1.90 16.58
C ASP A 51 -23.93 1.24 15.37
N LEU A 52 -23.16 0.59 14.50
CA LEU A 52 -23.68 -0.06 13.30
C LEU A 52 -24.17 -1.49 13.56
N GLU A 53 -23.53 -2.20 14.47
CA GLU A 53 -23.80 -3.59 14.84
C GLU A 53 -23.75 -3.74 16.38
N PRO A 54 -24.83 -3.38 17.10
CA PRO A 54 -24.85 -3.40 18.58
C PRO A 54 -24.62 -4.77 19.22
N ALA A 55 -24.81 -5.86 18.46
CA ALA A 55 -24.54 -7.23 18.90
C ALA A 55 -23.04 -7.58 18.82
N LEU A 56 -22.20 -6.69 18.28
CA LEU A 56 -20.77 -6.93 18.11
C LEU A 56 -19.99 -6.46 19.33
N GLU A 57 -19.45 -7.42 20.09
CA GLU A 57 -18.62 -7.15 21.26
C GLU A 57 -17.14 -7.19 20.91
N LEU A 58 -16.61 -6.06 20.44
CA LEU A 58 -15.19 -5.91 20.13
C LEU A 58 -14.38 -5.61 21.39
N ARG A 59 -13.29 -6.35 21.60
CA ARG A 59 -12.42 -6.22 22.77
C ARG A 59 -11.02 -5.78 22.31
N PRO A 60 -10.65 -4.50 22.51
CA PRO A 60 -9.31 -4.02 22.21
C PRO A 60 -8.28 -4.66 23.14
N GLU A 61 -7.21 -5.22 22.58
CA GLU A 61 -6.11 -5.80 23.35
C GLU A 61 -4.76 -5.21 22.93
N PRO A 62 -3.78 -5.09 23.85
CA PRO A 62 -2.43 -4.67 23.48
C PRO A 62 -1.78 -5.69 22.52
N ALA A 63 -1.24 -5.20 21.41
CA ALA A 63 -0.45 -6.03 20.48
C ALA A 63 1.02 -6.14 20.96
N PRO A 64 1.82 -7.05 20.38
CA PRO A 64 3.25 -7.18 20.72
C PRO A 64 4.04 -5.88 20.51
N GLU A 65 3.66 -5.09 19.52
CA GLU A 65 4.31 -3.82 19.21
C GLU A 65 3.82 -2.67 20.11
N SER A 66 4.77 -1.88 20.61
CA SER A 66 4.47 -0.79 21.55
C SER A 66 3.54 0.25 20.93
N GLY A 67 2.48 0.60 21.65
CA GLY A 67 1.50 1.61 21.23
C GLY A 67 0.49 1.11 20.17
N VAL A 68 0.52 -0.18 19.83
CA VAL A 68 -0.43 -0.82 18.93
C VAL A 68 -1.49 -1.56 19.74
N ILE A 69 -2.76 -1.37 19.38
CA ILE A 69 -3.91 -2.07 19.91
C ILE A 69 -4.54 -2.89 18.79
N GLU A 70 -5.04 -4.08 19.13
CA GLU A 70 -5.56 -5.08 18.23
C GLU A 70 -7.03 -5.41 18.53
N LEU A 71 -7.77 -5.77 17.48
CA LEU A 71 -9.13 -6.31 17.49
C LEU A 71 -9.15 -7.62 16.69
N ALA A 72 -8.83 -8.74 17.33
CA ALA A 72 -8.75 -10.05 16.67
C ALA A 72 -10.07 -10.84 16.73
N ASP A 73 -10.79 -10.76 17.85
CA ASP A 73 -11.88 -11.68 18.16
C ASP A 73 -13.28 -11.09 17.97
N ASN A 74 -14.29 -11.98 18.01
CA ASN A 74 -15.73 -11.66 18.02
C ASN A 74 -16.29 -11.01 16.75
N TRP A 75 -15.56 -11.06 15.64
CA TRP A 75 -16.04 -10.61 14.34
C TRP A 75 -15.42 -11.42 13.21
N SER A 76 -16.17 -11.59 12.12
CA SER A 76 -15.74 -12.31 10.92
C SER A 76 -14.97 -11.42 9.94
N SER A 77 -14.25 -12.03 9.01
CA SER A 77 -13.50 -11.26 7.99
C SER A 77 -14.36 -10.33 7.17
N ARG A 78 -15.57 -10.79 6.84
CA ARG A 78 -16.59 -9.98 6.17
C ARG A 78 -17.03 -8.77 7.00
N GLN A 79 -17.10 -8.89 8.33
CA GLN A 79 -17.49 -7.80 9.21
C GLN A 79 -16.37 -6.76 9.30
N TRP A 80 -15.14 -7.16 9.65
CA TRP A 80 -14.07 -6.17 9.77
C TRP A 80 -13.74 -5.51 8.44
N VAL A 81 -13.70 -6.24 7.32
CA VAL A 81 -13.48 -5.63 5.99
C VAL A 81 -14.55 -4.58 5.70
N ARG A 82 -15.83 -4.88 5.94
CA ARG A 82 -16.93 -3.92 5.72
C ARG A 82 -16.84 -2.71 6.65
N LEU A 83 -16.67 -2.94 7.96
CA LEU A 83 -16.70 -1.88 8.98
C LEU A 83 -15.48 -0.96 8.87
N THR A 84 -14.28 -1.52 8.69
CA THR A 84 -13.05 -0.74 8.48
C THR A 84 -13.10 0.04 7.18
N THR A 85 -13.68 -0.51 6.10
CA THR A 85 -13.89 0.23 4.85
C THR A 85 -14.80 1.44 5.07
N ARG A 86 -15.94 1.26 5.76
CA ARG A 86 -16.84 2.37 6.08
C ARG A 86 -16.19 3.41 7.00
N PHE A 87 -15.41 2.97 7.98
CA PHE A 87 -14.67 3.84 8.87
C PHE A 87 -13.64 4.70 8.11
N PHE A 88 -12.92 4.08 7.17
CA PHE A 88 -11.98 4.74 6.27
C PHE A 88 -12.69 5.71 5.30
N GLU A 89 -13.79 5.29 4.68
CA GLU A 89 -14.58 6.14 3.76
C GLU A 89 -15.24 7.33 4.47
N ALA A 90 -15.56 7.19 5.76
CA ALA A 90 -16.02 8.30 6.61
C ALA A 90 -14.89 9.28 7.01
N GLY A 91 -13.65 9.05 6.57
CA GLY A 91 -12.49 9.89 6.88
C GLY A 91 -11.97 9.72 8.31
N LYS A 92 -12.44 8.71 9.05
CA LYS A 92 -12.01 8.44 10.43
C LYS A 92 -10.65 7.74 10.50
N ALA A 93 -10.19 7.17 9.40
CA ALA A 93 -8.80 6.77 9.15
C ALA A 93 -8.37 7.26 7.76
N SER A 94 -7.11 7.66 7.61
CA SER A 94 -6.56 8.14 6.32
C SER A 94 -5.47 7.23 5.75
N VAL A 95 -4.95 6.28 6.53
CA VAL A 95 -3.97 5.29 6.08
C VAL A 95 -4.45 3.90 6.41
N LEU A 96 -4.44 3.03 5.40
CA LEU A 96 -4.72 1.61 5.54
C LEU A 96 -3.51 0.78 5.14
N ILE A 97 -3.03 -0.06 6.06
CA ILE A 97 -1.98 -1.05 5.82
C ILE A 97 -2.67 -2.39 5.62
N CYS A 98 -2.48 -3.00 4.46
CA CYS A 98 -3.04 -4.32 4.18
C CYS A 98 -1.97 -5.25 3.63
N THR A 99 -2.05 -6.52 4.02
CA THR A 99 -1.30 -7.58 3.35
C THR A 99 -2.06 -8.04 2.10
N ARG A 100 -1.33 -8.66 1.17
CA ARG A 100 -1.88 -9.11 -0.12
C ARG A 100 -3.11 -10.02 0.01
N ALA A 101 -3.21 -10.80 1.08
CA ALA A 101 -4.32 -11.74 1.28
C ALA A 101 -5.69 -11.03 1.31
N LEU A 102 -5.76 -9.84 1.91
CA LEU A 102 -6.99 -9.04 1.99
C LEU A 102 -7.37 -8.34 0.69
N LEU A 103 -6.43 -8.22 -0.24
CA LEU A 103 -6.74 -7.70 -1.58
C LEU A 103 -7.69 -8.69 -2.31
N GLY A 104 -7.70 -9.98 -1.97
CA GLY A 104 -8.65 -10.93 -2.58
C GLY A 104 -10.09 -10.81 -2.12
N GLU A 105 -10.35 -10.31 -0.90
CA GLU A 105 -11.65 -10.44 -0.21
C GLU A 105 -12.69 -9.35 -0.55
N GLY A 106 -12.52 -8.65 -1.66
CA GLY A 106 -13.51 -7.65 -2.10
C GLY A 106 -13.44 -6.31 -1.37
N TRP A 107 -12.29 -5.95 -0.80
CA TRP A 107 -12.06 -4.59 -0.28
C TRP A 107 -12.32 -3.54 -1.40
N ASP A 108 -13.26 -2.62 -1.12
CA ASP A 108 -13.69 -1.57 -2.05
C ASP A 108 -13.86 -0.23 -1.31
N ALA A 109 -12.74 0.45 -1.07
CA ALA A 109 -12.73 1.84 -0.60
C ALA A 109 -12.58 2.78 -1.80
N ARG A 110 -13.68 3.39 -2.25
CA ARG A 110 -13.66 4.27 -3.43
C ARG A 110 -12.98 5.60 -3.14
N SER A 111 -12.98 6.02 -1.87
CA SER A 111 -12.32 7.23 -1.40
C SER A 111 -10.79 7.15 -1.50
N ALA A 112 -10.20 5.96 -1.60
CA ALA A 112 -8.76 5.77 -1.68
C ALA A 112 -8.18 6.46 -2.93
N ASN A 113 -7.22 7.36 -2.69
CA ASN A 113 -6.58 8.18 -3.71
C ASN A 113 -5.04 8.05 -3.71
N VAL A 114 -4.46 7.33 -2.75
CA VAL A 114 -3.03 7.03 -2.72
C VAL A 114 -2.83 5.55 -2.49
N LEU A 115 -2.01 4.92 -3.33
CA LEU A 115 -1.54 3.55 -3.16
C LEU A 115 -0.02 3.57 -3.06
N VAL A 116 0.51 3.00 -1.99
CA VAL A 116 1.95 2.74 -1.84
C VAL A 116 2.18 1.24 -1.97
N ASP A 117 2.68 0.80 -3.13
CA ASP A 117 2.93 -0.61 -3.41
C ASP A 117 4.32 -1.04 -2.92
N LEU A 118 4.33 -1.70 -1.76
CA LEU A 118 5.50 -2.34 -1.15
C LEU A 118 5.63 -3.83 -1.53
N THR A 119 4.79 -4.34 -2.42
CA THR A 119 4.73 -5.78 -2.72
C THR A 119 5.79 -6.20 -3.72
N THR A 120 6.20 -7.48 -3.68
CA THR A 120 7.10 -8.07 -4.68
C THR A 120 6.38 -8.63 -5.90
N ALA A 121 5.04 -8.53 -5.96
CA ALA A 121 4.21 -9.11 -7.01
C ALA A 121 4.46 -8.43 -8.36
N THR A 122 4.71 -9.22 -9.40
CA THR A 122 5.00 -8.68 -10.75
C THR A 122 4.13 -9.26 -11.86
N THR A 123 3.18 -10.15 -11.53
CA THR A 123 2.25 -10.67 -12.55
C THR A 123 1.32 -9.54 -13.02
N PRO A 124 1.04 -9.43 -14.33
CA PRO A 124 0.18 -8.36 -14.86
C PRO A 124 -1.15 -8.25 -14.11
N THR A 125 -1.81 -9.37 -13.82
CA THR A 125 -3.07 -9.43 -13.07
C THR A 125 -2.93 -8.83 -11.67
N ALA A 126 -1.88 -9.19 -10.92
CA ALA A 126 -1.68 -8.65 -9.57
C ALA A 126 -1.43 -7.14 -9.61
N VAL A 127 -0.61 -6.65 -10.56
CA VAL A 127 -0.32 -5.22 -10.68
C VAL A 127 -1.58 -4.42 -11.04
N VAL A 128 -2.40 -4.92 -11.98
CA VAL A 128 -3.67 -4.30 -12.35
C VAL A 128 -4.64 -4.29 -11.17
N GLN A 129 -4.76 -5.41 -10.45
CA GLN A 129 -5.65 -5.49 -9.29
C GLN A 129 -5.23 -4.56 -8.15
N THR A 130 -3.93 -4.41 -7.89
CA THR A 130 -3.44 -3.51 -6.84
C THR A 130 -3.72 -2.05 -7.24
N ARG A 131 -3.30 -1.62 -8.44
CA ARG A 131 -3.47 -0.23 -8.92
C ARG A 131 -4.93 0.15 -9.12
N GLY A 132 -5.73 -0.80 -9.61
CA GLY A 132 -7.15 -0.59 -9.87
C GLY A 132 -7.94 -0.11 -8.67
N ARG A 133 -7.45 -0.37 -7.44
CA ARG A 133 -8.11 0.07 -6.20
C ARG A 133 -8.15 1.58 -6.04
N ALA A 134 -7.00 2.24 -6.17
CA ALA A 134 -6.93 3.69 -6.07
C ALA A 134 -7.59 4.37 -7.28
N LEU A 135 -7.57 3.73 -8.46
CA LEU A 135 -8.12 4.26 -9.71
C LEU A 135 -9.66 4.20 -9.81
N ARG A 136 -10.36 3.56 -8.86
CA ARG A 136 -11.83 3.53 -8.89
C ARG A 136 -12.41 4.93 -8.83
N LEU A 137 -13.43 5.21 -9.61
CA LEU A 137 -14.13 6.50 -9.53
C LEU A 137 -14.94 6.57 -8.24
N ASP A 138 -14.89 7.73 -7.59
CA ASP A 138 -15.73 8.05 -6.44
C ASP A 138 -16.85 8.99 -6.93
N PRO A 139 -18.12 8.54 -6.97
CA PRO A 139 -19.23 9.41 -7.38
C PRO A 139 -19.40 10.65 -6.50
N GLN A 140 -18.94 10.61 -5.24
CA GLN A 140 -19.00 11.74 -4.33
C GLN A 140 -17.83 12.71 -4.53
N ARG A 141 -16.74 12.27 -5.17
CA ARG A 141 -15.58 13.10 -5.53
C ARG A 141 -15.15 12.88 -6.98
N PRO A 142 -15.89 13.47 -7.95
CA PRO A 142 -15.60 13.32 -9.38
C PRO A 142 -14.22 13.85 -9.79
N ASP A 143 -13.64 14.77 -8.99
CA ASP A 143 -12.32 15.35 -9.15
C ASP A 143 -11.18 14.51 -8.56
N LYS A 144 -11.50 13.36 -7.94
CA LYS A 144 -10.51 12.48 -7.32
C LYS A 144 -9.46 12.00 -8.34
N VAL A 145 -8.23 12.44 -8.15
CA VAL A 145 -7.05 11.85 -8.78
C VAL A 145 -6.42 10.78 -7.89
N ALA A 146 -5.67 9.85 -8.48
CA ALA A 146 -5.03 8.78 -7.74
C ALA A 146 -3.51 8.78 -7.95
N HIS A 147 -2.76 8.73 -6.86
CA HIS A 147 -1.30 8.61 -6.87
C HIS A 147 -0.88 7.17 -6.55
N ASN A 148 -0.23 6.52 -7.51
CA ASN A 148 0.27 5.14 -7.37
C ASN A 148 1.79 5.15 -7.24
N TRP A 149 2.28 4.89 -6.04
CA TRP A 149 3.70 4.80 -5.70
C TRP A 149 4.19 3.35 -5.75
N SER A 150 5.41 3.15 -6.23
CA SER A 150 6.15 1.89 -6.08
C SER A 150 7.46 2.20 -5.40
N VAL A 151 7.72 1.57 -4.25
CA VAL A 151 8.99 1.76 -3.52
C VAL A 151 9.99 0.75 -4.07
N VAL A 152 11.21 1.24 -4.33
CA VAL A 152 12.28 0.47 -4.96
C VAL A 152 13.56 0.69 -4.17
N CYS A 153 14.09 -0.37 -3.56
CA CYS A 153 15.38 -0.32 -2.88
C CYS A 153 16.49 -0.78 -3.84
N VAL A 154 17.55 0.01 -3.97
CA VAL A 154 18.72 -0.31 -4.80
C VAL A 154 20.00 -0.17 -3.99
N THR A 155 20.96 -1.06 -4.23
CA THR A 155 22.31 -0.99 -3.66
C THR A 155 23.30 -1.66 -4.62
N GLU A 156 24.52 -1.13 -4.70
CA GLU A 156 25.63 -1.75 -5.44
C GLU A 156 26.41 -2.74 -4.55
N ASP A 157 26.25 -2.66 -3.22
CA ASP A 157 27.02 -3.44 -2.24
C ASP A 157 26.52 -4.89 -2.08
N HIS A 158 25.49 -5.29 -2.84
CA HIS A 158 24.88 -6.60 -2.73
C HIS A 158 24.58 -7.19 -4.11
N PRO A 159 24.92 -8.47 -4.40
CA PRO A 159 24.64 -9.10 -5.69
C PRO A 159 23.15 -9.06 -6.10
N GLY A 160 22.25 -9.08 -5.13
CA GLY A 160 20.80 -8.95 -5.31
C GLY A 160 20.27 -7.50 -5.26
N GLY A 161 21.13 -6.50 -5.17
CA GLY A 161 20.75 -5.10 -4.92
C GLY A 161 19.92 -4.45 -6.03
N ALA A 162 19.89 -5.05 -7.23
CA ALA A 162 19.00 -4.63 -8.33
C ALA A 162 17.64 -5.36 -8.36
N ALA A 163 17.34 -6.23 -7.39
CA ALA A 163 16.14 -7.08 -7.43
C ALA A 163 14.82 -6.30 -7.44
N ASP A 164 14.69 -5.27 -6.59
CA ASP A 164 13.50 -4.42 -6.59
C ASP A 164 13.38 -3.60 -7.86
N TRP A 165 14.49 -3.10 -8.37
CA TRP A 165 14.51 -2.38 -9.64
C TRP A 165 14.00 -3.27 -10.78
N ASN A 166 14.51 -4.49 -10.88
CA ASN A 166 14.07 -5.44 -11.90
C ASN A 166 12.58 -5.80 -11.74
N ARG A 167 12.07 -5.88 -10.50
CA ARG A 167 10.63 -6.01 -10.24
C ARG A 167 9.84 -4.79 -10.72
N PHE A 168 10.30 -3.58 -10.40
CA PHE A 168 9.69 -2.32 -10.81
C PHE A 168 9.57 -2.22 -12.33
N VAL A 169 10.64 -2.55 -13.07
CA VAL A 169 10.61 -2.62 -14.54
C VAL A 169 9.54 -3.57 -15.06
N ARG A 170 9.44 -4.79 -14.48
CA ARG A 170 8.39 -5.75 -14.86
C ARG A 170 6.99 -5.24 -14.56
N LYS A 171 6.76 -4.61 -13.40
CA LYS A 171 5.46 -3.98 -13.04
C LYS A 171 5.02 -2.93 -14.06
N HIS A 172 5.98 -2.30 -14.75
CA HIS A 172 5.73 -1.19 -15.66
C HIS A 172 5.65 -1.58 -17.14
N ARG A 173 6.16 -2.74 -17.55
CA ARG A 173 6.35 -3.14 -18.96
C ARG A 173 5.13 -2.95 -19.88
N GLY A 174 3.92 -3.13 -19.35
CA GLY A 174 2.67 -3.02 -20.13
C GLY A 174 1.96 -1.66 -20.06
N TYR A 175 2.58 -0.64 -19.46
CA TYR A 175 1.94 0.66 -19.24
C TYR A 175 2.47 1.72 -20.19
N LEU A 176 1.53 2.51 -20.72
CA LEU A 176 1.77 3.69 -21.54
C LEU A 176 1.34 4.93 -20.75
N ALA A 177 2.04 6.05 -20.93
CA ALA A 177 1.54 7.35 -20.49
C ALA A 177 2.00 8.46 -21.44
N VAL A 178 1.31 9.59 -21.38
CA VAL A 178 1.71 10.82 -22.07
C VAL A 178 2.75 11.53 -21.20
N THR A 179 3.86 11.95 -21.79
CA THR A 179 4.91 12.74 -21.13
C THR A 179 4.54 14.22 -21.10
N ASP A 180 5.30 15.03 -20.36
CA ASP A 180 5.17 16.48 -20.36
C ASP A 180 5.45 17.11 -21.75
N SER A 181 6.17 16.40 -22.62
CA SER A 181 6.40 16.76 -24.04
C SER A 181 5.25 16.38 -24.98
N GLY A 182 4.21 15.69 -24.49
CA GLY A 182 3.09 15.19 -25.31
C GLY A 182 3.39 13.89 -26.05
N GLU A 183 4.52 13.24 -25.79
CA GLU A 183 4.92 11.98 -26.39
C GLU A 183 4.38 10.78 -25.61
N ILE A 184 4.32 9.61 -26.26
CA ILE A 184 3.93 8.37 -25.57
C ILE A 184 5.19 7.71 -25.01
N ALA A 185 5.30 7.64 -23.69
CA ALA A 185 6.33 6.87 -23.01
C ALA A 185 5.81 5.48 -22.62
N VAL A 186 6.71 4.49 -22.69
CA VAL A 186 6.43 3.09 -22.36
C VAL A 186 7.20 2.69 -21.11
N GLY A 187 6.61 1.81 -20.30
CA GLY A 187 7.35 1.14 -19.26
C GLY A 187 7.70 2.07 -18.11
N VAL A 188 8.97 2.03 -17.69
CA VAL A 188 9.49 2.89 -16.62
C VAL A 188 9.85 4.29 -17.09
N GLY A 189 10.05 4.50 -18.40
CA GLY A 189 10.34 5.81 -18.98
C GLY A 189 9.20 6.83 -18.78
N ARG A 190 7.98 6.33 -18.53
CA ARG A 190 6.82 7.15 -18.19
C ARG A 190 6.85 7.72 -16.76
N VAL A 191 7.67 7.12 -15.88
CA VAL A 191 7.81 7.55 -14.48
C VAL A 191 8.91 8.60 -14.39
N ASP A 192 10.03 8.33 -15.07
CA ASP A 192 11.13 9.27 -15.27
C ASP A 192 11.82 8.94 -16.59
N PRO A 193 12.07 9.91 -17.50
CA PRO A 193 12.75 9.67 -18.76
C PRO A 193 14.14 9.02 -18.60
N GLY A 194 14.86 9.34 -17.53
CA GLY A 194 16.16 8.76 -17.19
C GLY A 194 16.11 7.27 -16.81
N PHE A 195 14.92 6.72 -16.52
CA PHE A 195 14.73 5.29 -16.31
C PHE A 195 14.59 4.50 -17.62
N SER A 196 14.37 5.20 -18.74
CA SER A 196 14.28 4.60 -20.06
C SER A 196 15.48 3.68 -20.32
N PRO A 197 15.29 2.50 -20.94
CA PRO A 197 16.41 1.64 -21.33
C PRO A 197 17.36 2.32 -22.34
N TYR A 198 16.92 3.42 -22.96
CA TYR A 198 17.71 4.22 -23.89
C TYR A 198 18.56 5.31 -23.22
N HIS A 199 18.41 5.54 -21.90
CA HIS A 199 19.24 6.44 -21.12
C HIS A 199 20.24 5.67 -20.23
N ARG A 200 21.42 6.26 -19.98
CA ARG A 200 22.35 5.74 -18.96
C ARG A 200 21.73 5.91 -17.58
N ARG A 201 21.77 4.84 -16.78
CA ARG A 201 21.30 4.87 -15.40
C ARG A 201 22.36 5.47 -14.48
N PRO A 202 22.04 6.50 -13.68
CA PRO A 202 23.03 7.16 -12.82
C PRO A 202 23.63 6.28 -11.70
N TRP A 203 22.94 5.22 -11.29
CA TRP A 203 23.29 4.38 -10.12
C TRP A 203 23.55 2.90 -10.47
N LEU A 204 23.79 2.60 -11.75
CA LEU A 204 24.19 1.27 -12.20
C LEU A 204 25.43 1.43 -13.08
N SER A 205 26.58 0.99 -12.55
CA SER A 205 27.87 0.99 -13.25
C SER A 205 27.97 0.07 -14.49
N SER A 206 26.90 -0.66 -14.86
CA SER A 206 26.89 -1.54 -16.02
C SER A 206 26.35 -0.88 -17.29
N THR A 207 27.14 -1.02 -18.36
CA THR A 207 26.90 -0.53 -19.72
C THR A 207 25.53 -0.98 -20.25
N PRO A 208 24.74 -0.12 -20.93
CA PRO A 208 23.52 -0.56 -21.59
C PRO A 208 23.84 -1.68 -22.59
N PRO A 209 22.97 -2.70 -22.76
CA PRO A 209 23.19 -3.74 -23.74
C PRO A 209 23.20 -3.12 -25.14
N THR A 210 24.35 -3.17 -25.81
CA THR A 210 24.45 -2.94 -27.25
C THR A 210 23.71 -4.06 -27.96
N GLN A 211 22.65 -3.74 -28.70
CA GLN A 211 22.14 -4.66 -29.73
C GLN A 211 22.67 -4.26 -31.11
N PRO A 212 22.98 -5.26 -31.97
CA PRO A 212 23.34 -5.01 -33.35
C PRO A 212 22.10 -4.62 -34.17
N CYS A 213 22.36 -3.90 -35.28
CA CYS A 213 21.40 -3.40 -36.27
C CYS A 213 20.32 -4.39 -36.68
#